data_AF-A6JDH0-F1
#
_entry.id   AF-A6JDH0-F1
#
_cell.length_a   1.000
_cell.length_b   1.000
_cell.length_c   1.000
_cell.angle_alpha   90.00
_cell.angle_beta   90.00
_cell.angle_gamma   90.00
#
_symmetry.space_group_name_H-M   'P 1'
#
loop_
_entity.id
_entity.type
_entity.pdbx_description
1 polymer ?
#
loop_
_entity_poly.entity_id
_entity_poly.type
_entity_poly.pdbx_seq_one_letter_code
_entity_poly.pdbx_strand_id
1 'polypeptide(L)'
;MIFLQGSEVIFKVALSLLGSHKPLILQHENLETIVDFIKNTLPNLGLVQMEKTISQVFEMDIAKQLQAYEVEYHVLQEELIDSSPLSDNQRMDKLEKTNSSLRKQNLDLLEQLQVANARIQSLEVTVEKLLTSESKLKQAVLTLEMERSALLQMVEELRRQMAQPSTAEPDCTRLEPTGD
;
A
#
# COMPACT_ATOMS: atom_id res chain seq x y z
N MET A 1 6.00 15.86 46.22
CA MET A 1 4.80 15.05 45.89
C MET A 1 4.53 15.01 44.39
N ILE A 2 4.25 16.14 43.73
CA ILE A 2 3.95 16.16 42.27
C ILE A 2 5.08 15.52 41.43
N PHE A 3 6.34 15.83 41.73
CA PHE A 3 7.48 15.23 41.02
C PHE A 3 7.70 13.73 41.30
N LEU A 4 7.11 13.17 42.36
CA LEU A 4 7.28 11.78 42.76
C LEU A 4 6.10 10.89 42.34
N GLN A 5 4.88 11.42 42.41
CA GLN A 5 3.63 10.68 42.17
C GLN A 5 2.85 11.19 40.94
N GLY A 6 3.39 12.16 40.20
CA GLY A 6 2.76 12.73 39.00
C GLY A 6 1.70 13.80 39.29
N SER A 7 0.98 14.20 38.25
CA SER A 7 -0.04 15.25 38.29
C SER A 7 -1.32 14.85 39.04
N GLU A 8 -1.54 13.55 39.28
CA GLU A 8 -2.70 13.04 40.04
C GLU A 8 -2.77 13.60 41.47
N VAL A 9 -1.63 14.01 42.02
CA VAL A 9 -1.53 14.67 43.33
C VAL A 9 -2.42 15.92 43.39
N ILE A 10 -2.67 16.61 42.26
CA ILE A 10 -3.58 17.77 42.22
C ILE A 10 -4.99 17.37 42.64
N PHE A 11 -5.50 16.26 42.07
CA PHE A 11 -6.81 15.72 42.44
C PHE A 11 -6.84 15.27 43.90
N LYS A 12 -5.74 14.67 44.38
CA LYS A 12 -5.64 14.25 45.77
C LYS A 12 -5.71 15.43 46.74
N VAL A 13 -4.95 16.49 46.46
CA VAL A 13 -4.97 17.72 47.27
C VAL A 13 -6.35 18.37 47.23
N ALA A 14 -6.96 18.47 46.05
CA ALA A 14 -8.31 19.04 45.90
C ALA A 14 -9.35 18.25 46.73
N LEU A 15 -9.37 16.92 46.62
CA LEU A 15 -10.29 16.07 47.39
C LEU A 15 -10.03 16.16 48.90
N SER A 16 -8.77 16.20 49.33
CA SER A 16 -8.43 16.32 50.73
C SER A 16 -8.87 17.65 51.32
N LEU A 17 -8.67 18.76 50.60
CA LEU A 17 -9.09 20.10 51.03
C LEU A 17 -10.61 20.26 51.04
N LEU A 18 -11.30 19.82 49.98
CA LEU A 18 -12.76 19.85 49.96
C LEU A 18 -13.36 18.92 51.02
N GLY A 19 -12.73 17.77 51.27
CA GLY A 19 -13.11 16.82 52.31
C GLY A 19 -12.97 17.38 53.72
N SER A 20 -11.85 18.05 54.02
CA SER A 20 -11.60 18.64 55.34
C SER A 20 -12.53 19.80 55.67
N HIS A 21 -12.89 20.59 54.65
CA HIS A 21 -13.78 21.75 54.80
C HIS A 21 -15.26 21.47 54.45
N LYS A 22 -15.61 20.22 54.10
CA LYS A 22 -16.98 19.79 53.80
C LYS A 22 -18.05 20.33 54.77
N PRO A 23 -17.90 20.25 56.11
CA PRO A 23 -18.93 20.74 57.03
C PRO A 23 -19.10 22.27 56.99
N LEU A 24 -18.04 23.02 56.64
CA LEU A 24 -18.11 24.48 56.50
C LEU A 24 -18.72 24.86 55.15
N ILE A 25 -18.38 24.13 54.09
CA ILE A 25 -18.94 24.35 52.75
C ILE A 25 -20.46 24.11 52.75
N LEU A 26 -20.94 23.08 53.46
CA LEU A 26 -22.37 22.75 53.54
C LEU A 26 -23.20 23.74 54.37
N GLN A 27 -22.58 24.68 55.10
CA GLN A 27 -23.30 25.72 55.86
C GLN A 27 -23.73 26.90 54.97
N HIS A 28 -23.17 27.01 53.77
CA HIS A 28 -23.49 28.08 52.85
C HIS A 28 -24.69 27.68 51.96
N GLU A 29 -25.71 28.53 51.92
CA GLU A 29 -26.97 28.25 51.21
C GLU A 29 -26.98 28.66 49.74
N ASN A 30 -26.02 29.49 49.30
CA ASN A 30 -25.99 30.10 47.98
C ASN A 30 -24.69 29.79 47.23
N LEU A 31 -24.75 29.71 45.90
CA LEU A 31 -23.58 29.47 45.05
C LEU A 31 -22.49 30.54 45.26
N GLU A 32 -22.89 31.81 45.39
CA GLU A 32 -21.96 32.93 45.59
C GLU A 32 -21.14 32.77 46.86
N THR A 33 -21.78 32.42 47.98
CA THR A 33 -21.12 32.25 49.27
C THR A 33 -20.27 30.98 49.32
N ILE A 34 -20.68 29.92 48.64
CA ILE A 34 -19.87 28.70 48.47
C ILE A 34 -18.59 29.01 47.67
N VAL A 35 -18.71 29.71 46.54
CA VAL A 35 -17.57 30.07 45.68
C VAL A 35 -16.64 31.05 46.40
N ASP A 36 -17.19 32.01 47.14
CA ASP A 36 -16.42 32.95 47.96
C ASP A 36 -15.61 32.22 49.04
N PHE A 37 -16.23 31.26 49.73
CA PHE A 37 -15.53 30.42 50.71
C PHE A 37 -14.37 29.63 50.08
N ILE A 38 -14.61 28.97 48.94
CA ILE A 38 -13.59 28.18 48.23
C ILE A 38 -12.44 29.07 47.72
N LYS A 39 -12.73 30.30 47.28
CA LYS A 39 -11.72 31.20 46.72
C LYS A 39 -10.94 31.97 47.79
N ASN A 40 -11.59 32.43 48.85
CA ASN A 40 -11.03 33.41 49.77
C ASN A 40 -10.74 32.83 51.16
N THR A 41 -11.51 31.83 51.62
CA THR A 41 -11.34 31.27 52.97
C THR A 41 -10.55 29.97 52.96
N LEU A 42 -10.79 29.09 51.98
CA LEU A 42 -10.13 27.79 51.85
C LEU A 42 -8.60 27.88 51.65
N PRO A 43 -8.03 28.88 50.93
CA PRO A 43 -6.58 29.00 50.83
C PRO A 43 -5.90 29.40 52.16
N ASN A 44 -6.63 29.99 53.11
CA ASN A 44 -6.10 30.47 54.38
C ASN A 44 -6.01 29.34 55.42
N LEU A 45 -5.28 28.26 55.07
CA LEU A 45 -5.09 27.09 55.92
C LEU A 45 -4.05 27.37 57.01
N GLY A 46 -4.37 26.98 58.24
CA GLY A 46 -3.38 26.95 59.33
C GLY A 46 -2.35 25.83 59.14
N LEU A 47 -1.15 25.99 59.72
CA LEU A 47 -0.05 25.02 59.60
C LEU A 47 -0.46 23.57 59.94
N VAL A 48 -1.26 23.39 60.99
CA VAL A 48 -1.76 22.06 61.40
C VAL A 48 -2.69 21.43 60.35
N GLN A 49 -3.48 22.24 59.65
CA GLN A 49 -4.37 21.76 58.59
C GLN A 49 -3.58 21.41 57.32
N MET A 50 -2.52 22.17 57.02
CA MET A 50 -1.61 21.85 55.92
C MET A 50 -0.89 20.52 56.15
N GLU A 51 -0.33 20.29 57.34
CA GLU A 51 0.36 19.04 57.68
C GLU A 51 -0.58 17.82 57.61
N LYS A 52 -1.79 17.97 58.14
CA LYS A 52 -2.84 16.94 58.03
C LYS A 52 -3.21 16.66 56.57
N THR A 53 -3.33 17.69 55.74
CA THR A 53 -3.62 17.57 54.30
C THR A 53 -2.50 16.83 53.58
N ILE A 54 -1.24 17.17 53.85
CA ILE A 54 -0.09 16.51 53.22
C ILE A 54 -0.05 15.02 53.58
N SER A 55 -0.28 14.69 54.86
CA SER A 55 -0.30 13.31 55.34
C SER A 55 -1.43 12.50 54.68
N GLN A 56 -2.64 13.07 54.64
CA GLN A 56 -3.79 12.45 54.01
C GLN A 56 -3.60 12.25 52.49
N VAL A 57 -3.05 13.25 51.79
CA VAL A 57 -2.76 13.18 50.36
C VAL A 57 -1.74 12.09 50.04
N PHE A 58 -0.79 11.84 50.95
CA PHE A 58 0.22 10.82 50.76
C PHE A 58 -0.35 9.40 50.84
N GLU A 59 -1.28 9.16 51.78
CA GLU A 59 -1.93 7.86 51.96
C GLU A 59 -3.06 7.60 50.96
N MET A 60 -3.58 8.65 50.33
CA MET A 60 -4.73 8.54 49.45
C MET A 60 -4.35 7.93 48.08
N ASP A 61 -5.01 6.83 47.72
CA ASP A 61 -4.93 6.21 46.40
C ASP A 61 -6.27 6.34 45.66
N ILE A 62 -6.21 6.98 44.49
CA ILE A 62 -7.37 7.26 43.62
C ILE A 62 -7.10 6.89 42.16
N ALA A 63 -5.98 6.22 41.86
CA ALA A 63 -5.55 6.00 40.48
C ALA A 63 -6.61 5.19 39.69
N LYS A 64 -7.15 4.13 40.30
CA LYS A 64 -8.18 3.29 39.68
C LYS A 64 -9.49 4.03 39.47
N GLN A 65 -9.88 4.88 40.42
CA GLN A 65 -11.09 5.68 40.35
C GLN A 65 -10.96 6.76 39.27
N LEU A 66 -9.81 7.42 39.18
CA LEU A 66 -9.55 8.42 38.14
C LEU A 66 -9.60 7.78 36.75
N GLN A 67 -9.02 6.59 36.59
CA GLN A 67 -9.12 5.84 35.34
C GLN A 67 -10.56 5.42 35.01
N ALA A 68 -11.34 4.99 36.01
CA ALA A 68 -12.75 4.67 35.80
C ALA A 68 -13.55 5.91 35.36
N TYR A 69 -13.33 7.06 35.98
CA TYR A 69 -13.97 8.32 35.60
C TYR A 69 -13.51 8.84 34.24
N GLU A 70 -12.24 8.59 33.87
CA GLU A 70 -11.75 8.90 32.53
C GLU A 70 -12.50 8.08 31.48
N VAL A 71 -12.65 6.76 31.69
CA VAL A 71 -13.41 5.91 30.76
C VAL A 71 -14.88 6.34 30.71
N GLU A 72 -15.52 6.59 31.86
CA GLU A 72 -16.90 7.05 31.92
C GLU A 72 -17.10 8.39 31.19
N TYR A 73 -16.17 9.34 31.37
CA TYR A 73 -16.20 10.61 30.66
C TYR A 73 -16.17 10.41 29.14
N HIS A 74 -15.28 9.55 28.64
CA HIS A 74 -15.20 9.28 27.19
C HIS A 74 -16.46 8.58 26.67
N VAL A 75 -17.02 7.62 27.42
CA VAL A 75 -18.27 6.96 27.05
C VAL A 75 -19.42 7.96 26.95
N LEU A 76 -19.60 8.82 27.96
CA LEU A 76 -20.62 9.86 27.96
C LEU A 76 -20.38 10.89 26.84
N GLN A 77 -19.12 11.19 26.54
CA GLN A 77 -18.77 12.09 25.46
C GLN A 77 -19.12 11.48 24.10
N GLU A 78 -18.85 10.20 23.88
CA GLU A 78 -19.24 9.47 22.67
C GLU A 78 -20.77 9.42 22.50
N GLU A 79 -21.50 9.09 23.56
CA GLU A 79 -22.97 9.08 23.56
C GLU A 79 -23.58 10.46 23.26
N LEU A 80 -23.00 11.54 23.81
CA LEU A 80 -23.47 12.90 23.55
C LEU A 80 -22.99 13.42 22.18
N ILE A 81 -21.82 12.99 21.70
CA ILE A 81 -21.29 13.38 20.38
C ILE A 81 -22.12 12.77 19.26
N ASP A 82 -22.64 11.55 19.42
CA ASP A 82 -23.63 10.97 18.51
C ASP A 82 -24.93 11.80 18.43
N SER A 83 -25.13 12.78 19.33
CA SER A 83 -26.24 13.73 19.31
C SER A 83 -25.86 15.16 18.87
N SER A 84 -24.58 15.45 18.58
CA SER A 84 -24.10 16.81 18.28
C SER A 84 -23.74 17.01 16.81
N PRO A 85 -24.44 17.90 16.08
CA PRO A 85 -24.25 18.09 14.63
C PRO A 85 -22.87 18.67 14.24
N LEU A 86 -22.12 19.26 15.19
CA LEU A 86 -20.79 19.83 14.92
C LEU A 86 -19.70 18.77 14.81
N SER A 87 -19.81 17.67 15.54
CA SER A 87 -18.85 16.55 15.48
C SER A 87 -19.07 15.70 14.22
N ASP A 88 -20.35 15.52 13.86
CA ASP A 88 -20.72 14.87 12.60
C ASP A 88 -20.12 15.59 11.38
N ASN A 89 -20.14 16.92 11.34
CA ASN A 89 -19.49 17.68 10.27
C ASN A 89 -17.98 17.44 10.22
N GLN A 90 -17.28 17.40 11.37
CA GLN A 90 -15.85 17.10 11.39
C GLN A 90 -15.53 15.65 10.97
N ARG A 91 -16.39 14.69 11.33
CA ARG A 91 -16.26 13.29 10.90
C ARG A 91 -16.54 13.16 9.40
N MET A 92 -17.55 13.87 8.92
CA MET A 92 -17.94 13.93 7.51
C MET A 92 -16.83 14.54 6.65
N ASP A 93 -16.22 15.64 7.07
CA ASP A 93 -15.08 16.26 6.38
C ASP A 93 -13.87 15.31 6.29
N LYS A 94 -13.57 14.57 7.36
CA LYS A 94 -12.48 13.58 7.35
C LYS A 94 -12.80 12.42 6.41
N LEU A 95 -14.04 11.93 6.43
CA LEU A 95 -14.50 10.88 5.53
C LEU A 95 -14.49 11.35 4.08
N GLU A 96 -14.91 12.57 3.79
CA GLU A 96 -14.92 13.15 2.44
C GLU A 96 -13.50 13.32 1.89
N LYS A 97 -12.55 13.83 2.71
CA LYS A 97 -11.13 13.90 2.33
C LYS A 97 -10.56 12.52 2.02
N THR A 98 -10.86 11.53 2.85
CA THR A 98 -10.40 10.15 2.66
C THR A 98 -11.03 9.55 1.40
N ASN A 99 -12.32 9.75 1.17
CA ASN A 99 -13.04 9.26 0.00
C ASN A 99 -12.51 9.91 -1.28
N SER A 100 -12.27 11.22 -1.26
CA SER A 100 -11.67 11.96 -2.37
C SER A 100 -10.28 11.43 -2.70
N SER A 101 -9.43 11.20 -1.68
CA SER A 101 -8.11 10.59 -1.89
C SER A 101 -8.20 9.17 -2.47
N LEU A 102 -9.13 8.34 -1.98
CA LEU A 102 -9.33 6.98 -2.47
C LEU A 102 -9.87 6.97 -3.91
N ARG A 103 -10.74 7.92 -4.26
CA ARG A 103 -11.23 8.10 -5.63
C ARG A 103 -10.10 8.50 -6.57
N LYS A 104 -9.23 9.40 -6.15
CA LYS A 104 -8.03 9.78 -6.92
C LYS A 104 -7.11 8.58 -7.12
N GLN A 105 -6.84 7.82 -6.06
CA GLN A 105 -6.00 6.62 -6.16
C GLN A 105 -6.63 5.55 -7.07
N ASN A 106 -7.95 5.37 -7.02
CA ASN A 106 -8.65 4.49 -7.96
C ASN A 106 -8.50 4.95 -9.41
N LEU A 107 -8.59 6.25 -9.66
CA LEU A 107 -8.42 6.81 -11.00
C LEU A 107 -7.00 6.58 -11.52
N ASP A 108 -5.98 6.85 -10.71
CA ASP A 108 -4.57 6.64 -11.07
C ASP A 108 -4.29 5.15 -11.36
N LEU A 109 -4.87 4.23 -10.57
CA LEU A 109 -4.74 2.79 -10.79
C LEU A 109 -5.43 2.33 -12.09
N LEU A 110 -6.62 2.88 -12.40
CA LEU A 110 -7.32 2.61 -13.66
C LEU A 110 -6.50 3.09 -14.86
N GLU A 111 -5.87 4.27 -14.76
CA GLU A 111 -4.99 4.79 -15.81
C GLU A 111 -3.75 3.89 -16.01
N GLN A 112 -3.10 3.46 -14.93
CA GLN A 112 -1.98 2.52 -15.01
C GLN A 112 -2.37 1.20 -15.67
N LEU A 113 -3.57 0.69 -15.36
CA LEU A 113 -4.10 -0.53 -15.96
C LEU A 113 -4.34 -0.34 -17.47
N GLN A 114 -4.86 0.81 -17.88
CA GLN A 114 -5.04 1.13 -19.29
C GLN A 114 -3.69 1.21 -20.04
N VAL A 115 -2.69 1.86 -19.47
CA VAL A 115 -1.34 1.94 -20.05
C VAL A 115 -0.70 0.56 -20.17
N ALA A 116 -0.83 -0.28 -19.14
CA ALA A 116 -0.32 -1.65 -19.16
C ALA A 116 -1.00 -2.49 -20.26
N ASN A 117 -2.32 -2.40 -20.41
CA ASN A 117 -3.06 -3.09 -21.46
C ASN A 117 -2.64 -2.65 -22.86
N ALA A 118 -2.47 -1.34 -23.09
CA ALA A 118 -1.98 -0.83 -24.37
C ALA A 118 -0.57 -1.36 -24.70
N ARG A 119 0.29 -1.46 -23.68
CA ARG A 119 1.63 -2.04 -23.84
C ARG A 119 1.57 -3.54 -24.16
N ILE A 120 0.69 -4.29 -23.51
CA ILE A 120 0.46 -5.72 -23.81
C ILE A 120 0.02 -5.87 -25.27
N GLN A 121 -0.98 -5.12 -25.72
CA GLN A 121 -1.45 -5.18 -27.11
C GLN A 121 -0.34 -4.85 -28.12
N SER A 122 0.49 -3.84 -27.85
CA SER A 122 1.64 -3.52 -28.70
C SER A 122 2.66 -4.65 -28.77
N LEU A 123 2.90 -5.33 -27.64
CA LEU A 123 3.80 -6.48 -27.58
C LEU A 123 3.20 -7.67 -28.33
N GLU A 124 1.91 -7.95 -28.17
CA GLU A 124 1.19 -9.01 -28.89
C GLU A 124 1.30 -8.83 -30.41
N VAL A 125 1.05 -7.62 -30.91
CA VAL A 125 1.22 -7.29 -32.34
C VAL A 125 2.67 -7.48 -32.80
N THR A 126 3.65 -7.17 -31.94
CA THR A 126 5.07 -7.36 -32.27
C THR A 126 5.43 -8.84 -32.34
N VAL A 127 4.92 -9.65 -31.41
CA VAL A 127 5.11 -11.11 -31.40
C VAL A 127 4.48 -11.74 -32.65
N GLU A 128 3.28 -11.32 -33.04
CA GLU A 128 2.62 -11.81 -34.26
C GLU A 128 3.45 -11.48 -35.52
N LYS A 129 4.01 -10.28 -35.61
CA LYS A 129 4.94 -9.91 -36.70
C LYS A 129 6.20 -10.77 -36.73
N LEU A 130 6.77 -11.09 -35.56
CA LEU A 130 7.94 -11.96 -35.48
C LEU A 130 7.60 -13.41 -35.86
N LEU A 131 6.45 -13.93 -35.44
CA LEU A 131 6.00 -15.28 -35.83
C LEU A 131 5.79 -15.40 -37.34
N THR A 132 5.17 -14.38 -37.96
CA THR A 132 4.98 -14.38 -39.42
C THR A 132 6.31 -14.27 -40.18
N SER A 133 7.28 -13.49 -39.68
CA SER A 133 8.60 -13.41 -40.31
C SER A 133 9.39 -14.72 -40.14
N GLU A 134 9.33 -15.34 -38.96
CA GLU A 134 9.93 -16.65 -38.70
C GLU A 134 9.36 -17.72 -39.64
N SER A 135 8.04 -17.76 -39.81
CA SER A 135 7.39 -18.69 -40.75
C SER A 135 7.84 -18.47 -42.19
N LYS A 136 7.97 -17.22 -42.64
CA LYS A 136 8.48 -16.91 -43.99
C LYS A 136 9.93 -17.36 -44.16
N LEU A 137 10.76 -17.13 -43.14
CA LEU A 137 12.16 -17.52 -43.16
C LEU A 137 12.31 -19.05 -43.19
N LYS A 138 11.51 -19.78 -42.40
CA LYS A 138 11.46 -21.26 -42.44
C LYS A 138 11.07 -21.77 -43.82
N GLN A 139 10.07 -21.16 -44.46
CA GLN A 139 9.67 -21.55 -45.82
C GLN A 139 10.80 -21.30 -46.83
N ALA A 140 11.49 -20.17 -46.74
CA ALA A 140 12.63 -19.84 -47.60
C ALA A 140 13.81 -20.82 -47.43
N VAL A 141 14.09 -21.25 -46.19
CA VAL A 141 15.11 -22.27 -45.91
C VAL A 141 14.75 -23.60 -46.57
N LEU A 142 13.50 -24.06 -46.42
CA LEU A 142 13.04 -25.30 -47.06
C LEU A 142 13.17 -25.25 -48.58
N THR A 143 12.81 -24.13 -49.21
CA THR A 143 12.97 -23.98 -50.66
C THR A 143 14.43 -24.04 -51.09
N LEU A 144 15.34 -23.39 -50.35
CA LEU A 144 16.77 -23.42 -50.64
C LEU A 144 17.38 -24.82 -50.42
N GLU A 145 16.90 -25.57 -49.42
CA GLU A 145 17.31 -26.96 -49.21
C GLU A 145 16.88 -27.87 -50.38
N MET A 146 15.66 -27.68 -50.89
CA MET A 146 15.19 -28.40 -52.08
C MET A 146 16.04 -28.05 -53.31
N GLU A 147 16.30 -26.76 -53.57
CA GLU A 147 17.16 -26.32 -54.67
C GLU A 147 18.58 -26.90 -54.55
N ARG A 148 19.17 -26.86 -53.35
CA ARG A 148 20.48 -27.47 -53.08
C ARG A 148 20.47 -28.96 -53.39
N SER A 149 19.43 -29.69 -52.98
CA SER A 149 19.33 -31.13 -53.24
C SER A 149 19.20 -31.43 -54.73
N ALA A 150 18.42 -30.65 -55.49
CA ALA A 150 18.27 -30.78 -56.92
C ALA A 150 19.59 -30.47 -57.67
N LEU A 151 20.29 -29.41 -57.26
CA LEU A 151 21.60 -29.08 -57.81
C LEU A 151 22.64 -30.18 -57.53
N LEU A 152 22.66 -30.75 -56.33
CA LEU A 152 23.55 -31.87 -56.00
C LEU A 152 23.27 -33.10 -56.87
N GLN A 153 21.99 -33.46 -57.07
CA GLN A 153 21.61 -34.56 -57.98
C GLN A 153 22.08 -34.29 -59.41
N MET A 154 21.88 -33.07 -59.92
CA MET A 154 22.33 -32.68 -61.27
C MET A 154 23.85 -32.78 -61.41
N VAL A 155 24.61 -32.37 -60.39
CA VAL A 155 26.07 -32.49 -60.37
C VAL A 155 26.52 -33.95 -60.33
N GLU A 156 25.85 -34.80 -59.56
CA GLU A 156 26.12 -36.25 -59.55
C GLU A 156 25.84 -36.90 -60.91
N GLU A 157 24.72 -36.55 -61.56
CA GLU A 157 24.38 -37.01 -62.91
C GLU A 157 25.46 -36.61 -63.93
N LEU A 158 25.90 -35.34 -63.91
CA LEU A 158 26.98 -34.84 -64.76
C LEU A 158 28.31 -35.55 -64.50
N ARG A 159 28.66 -35.79 -63.22
CA ARG A 159 29.86 -36.57 -62.87
C ARG A 159 29.77 -38.00 -63.35
N ARG A 160 28.60 -38.63 -63.28
CA ARG A 160 28.36 -39.99 -63.79
C ARG A 160 28.53 -40.07 -65.30
N GLN A 161 28.02 -39.08 -66.04
CA GLN A 161 28.24 -38.96 -67.49
C GLN A 161 29.71 -38.78 -67.84
N MET A 162 30.44 -37.97 -67.06
CA MET A 162 31.87 -37.73 -67.27
C MET A 162 32.77 -38.92 -66.85
N ALA A 163 32.29 -39.75 -65.92
CA ALA A 163 32.96 -40.97 -65.47
C ALA A 163 32.65 -42.21 -66.34
N GLN A 164 31.78 -42.11 -67.35
CA GLN A 164 31.72 -43.09 -68.44
C GLN A 164 32.89 -42.82 -69.39
N PRO A 165 33.93 -43.66 -69.42
CA PRO A 165 35.00 -43.49 -70.39
C PRO A 165 34.48 -43.89 -71.77
N SER A 166 34.86 -43.11 -72.78
CA SER A 166 34.80 -43.49 -74.18
C SER A 166 35.34 -44.91 -74.39
N THR A 167 34.45 -45.88 -74.56
CA THR A 167 34.76 -47.15 -75.25
C THR A 167 33.93 -47.19 -76.53
N ALA A 168 34.28 -46.32 -77.46
CA ALA A 168 33.95 -46.49 -78.86
C ALA A 168 35.00 -45.72 -79.64
N GLU A 169 36.00 -46.45 -80.15
CA GLU A 169 36.69 -46.31 -81.46
C GLU A 169 37.79 -47.39 -81.50
N PRO A 170 38.23 -47.95 -82.65
CA PRO A 170 37.69 -47.95 -84.03
C PRO A 170 37.61 -49.38 -84.64
N ASP A 171 36.95 -49.57 -85.79
CA ASP A 171 37.41 -50.62 -86.73
C ASP A 171 37.14 -50.25 -88.20
N CYS A 172 38.11 -50.59 -89.02
CA CYS A 172 38.34 -50.16 -90.39
C CYS A 172 38.03 -51.29 -91.37
N THR A 173 37.21 -51.04 -92.39
CA THR A 173 37.26 -51.74 -93.69
C THR A 173 36.55 -50.85 -94.72
N ARG A 174 37.27 -50.02 -95.49
CA ARG A 174 37.96 -50.29 -96.77
C ARG A 174 37.02 -50.69 -97.90
N LEU A 175 37.00 -49.88 -98.97
CA LEU A 175 37.05 -50.19 -100.43
C LEU A 175 36.70 -48.88 -101.19
N GLU A 176 37.70 -48.07 -101.55
CA GLU A 176 38.34 -47.93 -102.88
C GLU A 176 37.68 -46.82 -103.76
N PRO A 177 38.48 -45.97 -104.45
CA PRO A 177 37.99 -44.81 -105.18
C PRO A 177 38.03 -44.99 -106.71
N THR A 178 37.06 -44.42 -107.44
CA THR A 178 37.14 -43.88 -108.84
C THR A 178 35.74 -43.36 -109.18
N GLY A 179 35.49 -42.20 -109.76
CA GLY A 179 36.17 -41.57 -110.90
C GLY A 179 35.13 -41.50 -112.04
N ASP A 180 34.81 -40.26 -112.44
CA ASP A 180 33.89 -39.77 -113.50
C ASP A 180 32.38 -39.67 -113.21
#